data_AF-A0A1B8D1S2-F1
#
_entry.id   AF-A0A1B8D1S2-F1
#
_cell.length_a   1.000
_cell.length_b   1.000
_cell.length_c   1.000
_cell.angle_alpha   90.00
_cell.angle_beta   90.00
_cell.angle_gamma   90.00
#
_symmetry.space_group_name_H-M   'P 1'
#
loop_
_entity.id
_entity.type
_entity.pdbx_description
1 polymer ?
#
loop_
_entity_poly.entity_id
_entity_poly.type
_entity_poly.pdbx_seq_one_letter_code
_entity_poly.pdbx_strand_id
1 'polypeptide(L)'
;MATSQSNHQDEAQAPPYPSYEEIRSDLSLVQPTVDGTQRLIWPLNGPLTSFSIMKERDNWDSPEPYFQQTSDGSGTWHPVSKMPLSEPKVSSITVSVWDLDLWENDWLDEHDQHSSPSGGEGEPNARYGRLR
;
A
#
# COMPACT_ATOMS: atom_id res chain seq x y z
N MET A 1 -5.17 39.17 23.60
CA MET A 1 -5.45 37.76 23.23
C MET A 1 -6.34 37.80 22.01
N ALA A 2 -5.84 37.37 20.86
CA ALA A 2 -6.62 37.30 19.62
C ALA A 2 -6.56 35.85 19.12
N THR A 3 -7.70 35.17 19.18
CA THR A 3 -7.88 33.82 18.67
C THR A 3 -7.90 33.89 17.14
N SER A 4 -6.85 33.36 16.50
CA SER A 4 -6.87 33.10 15.05
C SER A 4 -7.80 31.91 14.81
N GLN A 5 -9.03 32.19 14.39
CA GLN A 5 -9.95 31.16 13.91
C GLN A 5 -9.44 30.68 12.54
N SER A 6 -9.01 29.41 12.54
CA SER A 6 -8.58 28.63 11.40
C SER A 6 -9.59 28.70 10.24
N ASN A 7 -9.05 28.89 9.04
CA ASN A 7 -9.72 29.07 7.76
C ASN A 7 -10.35 27.76 7.25
N HIS A 8 -11.21 27.12 8.04
CA HIS A 8 -11.85 25.83 7.70
C HIS A 8 -13.01 25.94 6.68
N GLN A 9 -13.33 27.14 6.21
CA GLN A 9 -14.46 27.34 5.27
C GLN A 9 -14.06 27.26 3.79
N ASP A 10 -12.76 27.29 3.46
CA ASP A 10 -12.29 27.32 2.06
C ASP A 10 -12.13 25.93 1.42
N GLU A 11 -12.07 24.85 2.20
CA GLU A 11 -11.92 23.48 1.65
C GLU A 11 -13.21 22.90 1.06
N ALA A 12 -14.38 23.46 1.40
CA ALA A 12 -15.68 22.93 0.98
C ALA A 12 -16.09 23.32 -0.46
N GLN A 13 -15.29 24.12 -1.16
CA GLN A 13 -15.58 24.67 -2.50
C GLN A 13 -14.49 24.40 -3.54
N ALA A 14 -13.39 23.71 -3.18
CA ALA A 14 -12.35 23.36 -4.13
C ALA A 14 -12.86 22.27 -5.10
N PRO A 15 -12.51 22.32 -6.40
CA PRO A 15 -12.76 21.20 -7.30
C PRO A 15 -12.17 19.92 -6.71
N PRO A 16 -12.84 18.76 -6.87
CA PRO A 16 -12.34 17.51 -6.32
C PRO A 16 -10.92 17.24 -6.81
N TYR A 17 -10.05 16.79 -5.91
CA TYR A 17 -8.69 16.39 -6.30
C TYR A 17 -8.77 15.36 -7.43
N PRO A 18 -7.94 15.47 -8.48
CA PRO A 18 -7.90 14.46 -9.54
C PRO A 18 -7.45 13.11 -8.98
N SER A 19 -7.83 12.04 -9.67
CA SER A 19 -7.27 10.72 -9.44
C SER A 19 -5.80 10.66 -9.86
N TYR A 20 -5.08 9.66 -9.35
CA TYR A 20 -3.72 9.38 -9.77
C TYR A 20 -3.63 9.09 -11.28
N GLU A 21 -4.62 8.38 -11.83
CA GLU A 21 -4.69 8.01 -13.24
C GLU A 21 -4.90 9.21 -14.16
N GLU A 22 -5.70 10.19 -13.74
CA GLU A 22 -5.88 11.46 -14.46
C GLU A 22 -4.56 12.24 -14.51
N ILE A 23 -3.86 12.40 -13.37
CA ILE A 23 -2.56 13.11 -13.33
C ILE A 23 -1.52 12.39 -14.18
N ARG A 24 -1.47 11.06 -14.12
CA ARG A 24 -0.54 10.24 -14.90
C ARG A 24 -0.80 10.37 -16.41
N SER A 25 -2.06 10.44 -16.82
CA SER A 25 -2.46 10.63 -18.22
C SER A 25 -1.98 11.98 -18.77
N ASP A 26 -1.94 13.01 -17.92
CA ASP A 26 -1.41 14.33 -18.24
C ASP A 26 0.13 14.42 -18.17
N LEU A 27 0.82 13.27 -18.09
CA LEU A 27 2.29 13.15 -17.95
C LEU A 27 2.87 13.91 -16.75
N SER A 28 2.01 14.25 -15.79
CA SER A 28 2.39 14.89 -14.54
C SER A 28 2.75 13.83 -13.51
N LEU A 29 3.65 14.17 -12.59
CA LEU A 29 4.19 13.21 -11.64
C LEU A 29 3.66 13.45 -10.24
N VAL A 30 3.13 12.38 -9.64
CA VAL A 30 2.72 12.35 -8.24
C VAL A 30 3.87 11.81 -7.41
N GLN A 31 4.41 12.63 -6.52
CA GLN A 31 5.49 12.24 -5.60
C GLN A 31 4.92 11.93 -4.22
N PRO A 32 5.41 10.90 -3.52
CA PRO A 32 5.15 10.74 -2.09
C PRO A 32 5.68 11.95 -1.32
N THR A 33 4.90 12.47 -0.38
CA THR A 33 5.33 13.57 0.49
C THR A 33 6.50 13.15 1.37
N VAL A 34 7.55 13.94 1.33
CA VAL A 34 8.81 13.61 2.00
C VAL A 34 8.69 13.63 3.53
N ASP A 35 7.76 14.42 4.09
CA ASP A 35 7.60 14.58 5.54
C ASP A 35 6.51 13.70 6.14
N GLY A 36 5.68 13.06 5.31
CA GLY A 36 4.62 12.14 5.73
C GLY A 36 5.00 10.70 5.45
N THR A 37 4.97 10.32 4.17
CA THR A 37 5.11 8.93 3.73
C THR A 37 6.49 8.34 3.96
N GLN A 38 7.57 9.12 3.85
CA GLN A 38 8.94 8.60 4.03
C GLN A 38 9.30 8.32 5.50
N ARG A 39 8.51 8.77 6.45
CA ARG A 39 8.71 8.51 7.89
C ARG A 39 7.93 7.29 8.38
N LEU A 40 7.10 6.67 7.54
CA LEU A 40 6.36 5.47 7.90
C LEU A 40 7.32 4.28 8.00
N ILE A 41 7.31 3.62 9.14
CA ILE A 41 7.99 2.34 9.38
C ILE A 41 6.89 1.28 9.40
N TRP A 42 6.99 0.34 8.45
CA TRP A 42 6.07 -0.79 8.40
C TRP A 42 6.86 -2.11 8.36
N PRO A 43 6.77 -2.96 9.40
CA PRO A 43 7.45 -4.24 9.38
C PRO A 43 6.84 -5.16 8.32
N LEU A 44 7.70 -5.75 7.47
CA LEU A 44 7.30 -6.66 6.40
C LEU A 44 6.48 -7.87 6.90
N ASN A 45 6.79 -8.36 8.10
CA ASN A 45 6.16 -9.53 8.72
C ASN A 45 5.19 -9.17 9.86
N GLY A 46 4.68 -7.94 9.89
CA GLY A 46 3.71 -7.48 10.90
C GLY A 46 2.28 -7.42 10.38
N PRO A 47 1.28 -7.26 11.29
CA PRO A 47 -0.07 -6.91 10.89
C PRO A 47 -0.09 -5.65 10.01
N LEU A 48 -1.07 -5.54 9.11
CA LEU A 48 -1.31 -4.33 8.31
C LEU A 48 -1.53 -3.07 9.16
N THR A 49 -1.76 -3.20 10.47
CA THR A 49 -2.00 -2.10 11.41
C THR A 49 -0.77 -1.70 12.23
N SER A 50 0.37 -2.37 12.04
CA SER A 50 1.56 -2.23 12.90
C SER A 50 2.53 -1.12 12.45
N PHE A 51 1.99 0.05 12.11
CA PHE A 51 2.80 1.19 11.69
C PHE A 51 3.44 1.92 12.88
N SER A 52 4.68 2.34 12.68
CA SER A 52 5.37 3.31 13.52
C SER A 52 5.88 4.47 12.67
N ILE A 53 6.25 5.57 13.30
CA ILE A 53 6.71 6.79 12.65
C ILE A 53 8.13 7.11 13.10
N MET A 54 9.04 7.40 12.17
CA MET A 54 10.33 7.98 12.51
C MET A 54 10.12 9.39 13.10
N LYS A 55 10.72 9.70 14.24
CA LYS A 55 10.63 11.04 14.84
C LYS A 55 11.13 12.14 13.89
N GLU A 56 12.24 11.88 13.22
CA GLU A 56 12.80 12.70 12.15
C GLU A 56 13.12 11.79 10.96
N ARG A 57 13.23 12.36 9.76
CA ARG A 57 13.64 11.57 8.59
C ARG A 57 14.98 10.90 8.86
N ASP A 58 15.13 9.66 8.39
CA ASP A 58 16.34 8.86 8.49
C ASP A 58 16.76 8.46 9.92
N ASN A 59 15.94 8.76 10.93
CA ASN A 59 16.16 8.32 12.30
C ASN A 59 15.31 7.08 12.64
N TRP A 60 15.95 5.91 12.56
CA TRP A 60 15.33 4.61 12.81
C TRP A 60 15.37 4.17 14.28
N ASP A 61 16.21 4.80 15.09
CA ASP A 61 16.51 4.34 16.46
C ASP A 61 15.44 4.74 17.48
N SER A 62 14.50 5.60 17.09
CA SER A 62 13.46 6.11 17.99
C SER A 62 12.10 6.21 17.28
N PRO A 63 11.47 5.05 16.97
CA PRO A 63 10.15 5.03 16.36
C PRO A 63 9.08 5.45 17.37
N GLU A 64 8.17 6.31 16.92
CA GLU A 64 6.97 6.72 17.65
C GLU A 64 5.76 5.91 17.16
N PRO A 65 4.80 5.58 18.03
CA PRO A 65 3.60 4.86 17.62
C PRO A 65 2.72 5.72 16.69
N TYR A 66 2.18 5.11 15.63
CA TYR A 66 1.25 5.80 14.72
C TYR A 66 -0.07 6.21 15.39
N PHE A 67 -0.53 5.40 16.35
CA PHE A 67 -1.68 5.68 17.20
C PHE A 67 -1.33 5.37 18.66
N GLN A 68 -1.56 6.34 19.55
CA GLN A 68 -1.38 6.17 20.99
C GLN A 68 -2.74 5.95 21.64
N GLN A 69 -3.04 4.71 22.02
CA GLN A 69 -4.24 4.38 22.77
C GLN A 69 -4.05 4.70 24.26
N THR A 70 -5.00 5.39 24.87
CA THR A 70 -5.04 5.66 26.31
C THR A 70 -5.78 4.55 27.05
N SER A 71 -5.61 4.48 28.37
CA SER A 71 -6.17 3.42 29.22
C SER A 71 -7.70 3.36 29.24
N ASP A 72 -8.37 4.44 28.84
CA ASP A 72 -9.84 4.54 28.72
C ASP A 72 -10.36 4.10 27.35
N GLY A 73 -9.48 3.62 26.45
CA GLY A 73 -9.84 3.18 25.11
C GLY A 73 -9.93 4.31 24.08
N SER A 74 -9.78 5.58 24.49
CA SER A 74 -9.58 6.68 23.55
C SER A 74 -8.16 6.67 23.00
N GLY A 75 -7.81 7.61 22.11
CA GLY A 75 -6.44 7.69 21.63
C GLY A 75 -6.17 8.86 20.71
N THR A 76 -4.88 9.10 20.51
CA THR A 76 -4.37 10.21 19.70
C THR A 76 -3.63 9.67 18.50
N TRP A 77 -4.00 10.15 17.32
CA TRP A 77 -3.29 9.86 16.08
C TRP A 77 -2.04 10.73 15.98
N HIS A 78 -0.95 10.16 15.46
CA HIS A 78 0.25 10.93 15.15
C HIS A 78 -0.07 12.02 14.10
N PRO A 79 0.55 13.22 14.15
CA PRO A 79 0.29 14.31 13.18
C PRO A 79 0.42 13.92 11.71
N VAL A 80 1.32 12.97 11.39
CA VAL A 80 1.49 12.40 10.04
C VAL A 80 0.19 11.81 9.46
N SER A 81 -0.75 11.35 10.30
CA SER A 81 -2.06 10.84 9.85
C SER A 81 -2.94 11.88 9.15
N LYS A 82 -2.61 13.17 9.30
CA LYS A 82 -3.34 14.29 8.66
C LYS A 82 -2.54 14.94 7.54
N MET A 83 -1.31 14.48 7.30
CA MET A 83 -0.49 15.00 6.22
C MET A 83 -0.96 14.41 4.88
N PRO A 84 -0.88 15.17 3.78
CA PRO A 84 -1.07 14.60 2.46
C PRO A 84 -0.04 13.47 2.26
N LEU A 85 -0.45 12.39 1.59
CA LEU A 85 0.47 11.29 1.26
C LEU A 85 1.26 11.56 -0.02
N SER A 86 0.72 12.43 -0.89
CA SER A 86 1.26 12.76 -2.19
C SER A 86 1.21 14.26 -2.48
N GLU A 87 2.10 14.71 -3.36
CA GLU A 87 2.07 16.03 -3.99
C GLU A 87 2.08 15.85 -5.53
N PRO A 88 1.05 16.32 -6.26
CA PRO A 88 -0.19 16.89 -5.74
C PRO A 88 -1.06 15.86 -4.99
N LYS A 89 -2.01 16.35 -4.18
CA LYS A 89 -3.02 15.50 -3.53
C LYS A 89 -3.90 14.83 -4.59
N VAL A 90 -4.23 13.56 -4.35
CA VAL A 90 -5.09 12.75 -5.23
C VAL A 90 -6.31 12.25 -4.48
N SER A 91 -7.42 12.05 -5.18
CA SER A 91 -8.67 11.51 -4.60
C SER A 91 -8.73 9.99 -4.58
N SER A 92 -8.08 9.32 -5.54
CA SER A 92 -8.03 7.88 -5.65
C SER A 92 -6.72 7.40 -6.27
N ILE A 93 -6.34 6.17 -5.93
CA ILE A 93 -5.21 5.45 -6.53
C ILE A 93 -5.70 4.04 -6.84
N THR A 94 -5.55 3.59 -8.09
CA THR A 94 -5.73 2.18 -8.46
C THR A 94 -4.40 1.47 -8.34
N VAL A 95 -4.34 0.42 -7.53
CA VAL A 95 -3.12 -0.40 -7.37
C VAL A 95 -3.30 -1.68 -8.18
N SER A 96 -2.41 -1.91 -9.13
CA SER A 96 -2.26 -3.18 -9.84
C SER A 96 -0.88 -3.77 -9.57
N VAL A 97 -0.78 -5.10 -9.56
CA VAL A 97 0.49 -5.80 -9.42
C VAL A 97 0.68 -6.58 -10.71
N TRP A 98 1.59 -6.09 -11.54
CA TRP A 98 1.85 -6.64 -12.87
C TRP A 98 2.08 -8.16 -12.83
N ASP A 99 2.83 -8.65 -11.84
CA ASP A 99 3.10 -10.08 -11.67
C ASP A 99 1.82 -10.89 -11.41
N LEU A 100 0.84 -10.33 -10.69
CA LEU A 100 -0.43 -11.00 -10.46
C LEU A 100 -1.33 -10.94 -11.69
N ASP A 101 -1.26 -9.84 -12.45
CA ASP A 101 -2.02 -9.65 -13.68
C ASP A 101 -1.56 -10.62 -14.79
N LEU A 102 -0.26 -10.97 -14.82
CA LEU A 102 0.30 -11.93 -15.76
C LEU A 102 0.31 -13.37 -15.26
N TRP A 103 0.17 -13.59 -13.95
CA TRP A 103 0.38 -14.89 -13.32
C TRP A 103 -0.35 -16.05 -14.01
N GLU A 104 -1.61 -15.86 -14.40
CA GLU A 104 -2.38 -16.91 -15.08
C GLU A 104 -1.83 -17.25 -16.47
N ASN A 105 -1.47 -16.23 -17.25
CA ASN A 105 -0.90 -16.43 -18.59
C ASN A 105 0.48 -17.08 -18.49
N ASP A 106 1.34 -16.57 -17.61
CA ASP A 106 2.68 -17.12 -17.38
C ASP A 106 2.61 -18.56 -16.87
N TRP A 107 1.65 -18.86 -15.98
CA TRP A 107 1.43 -20.21 -15.51
C TRP A 107 0.98 -21.15 -16.64
N LEU A 108 0.04 -20.71 -17.48
CA LEU A 108 -0.43 -21.49 -18.63
C LEU A 108 0.69 -21.74 -19.64
N ASP A 109 1.43 -20.71 -20.03
CA ASP A 109 2.53 -20.81 -21.01
C ASP A 109 3.59 -21.82 -20.55
N GLU A 110 3.96 -21.81 -19.26
CA GLU A 110 4.96 -22.73 -18.70
C GLU A 110 4.41 -24.16 -18.49
N HIS A 111 3.10 -24.37 -18.41
CA HIS A 111 2.51 -25.67 -18.03
C HIS A 111 1.63 -26.32 -19.10
N ASP A 112 1.32 -25.65 -20.21
CA ASP A 112 0.46 -26.15 -21.30
C ASP A 112 0.93 -27.52 -21.83
N GLN A 113 2.25 -27.73 -21.89
CA GLN A 113 2.85 -28.97 -22.41
C GLN A 113 3.22 -30.01 -21.34
N HIS A 114 3.05 -29.68 -20.06
CA HIS A 114 3.42 -30.55 -18.94
C HIS A 114 2.27 -31.47 -18.47
N SER A 115 1.10 -31.34 -19.07
CA SER A 115 -0.10 -32.14 -18.80
C SER A 115 -0.14 -33.48 -19.55
N SER A 116 0.71 -33.64 -20.57
CA SER A 116 0.83 -34.91 -21.31
C SER A 116 1.92 -35.77 -20.68
N PRO A 117 1.62 -37.01 -20.24
CA PRO A 117 2.67 -37.96 -19.94
C PRO A 117 3.51 -38.11 -21.20
N SER A 118 4.82 -37.84 -21.13
CA SER A 118 5.75 -38.24 -22.19
C SER A 118 5.43 -39.69 -22.50
N GLY A 119 5.12 -40.03 -23.76
CA GLY A 119 4.56 -41.31 -24.20
C GLY A 119 5.41 -42.55 -23.91
N GLY A 120 5.71 -42.80 -22.65
CA GLY A 120 6.09 -44.06 -22.07
C GLY A 120 4.82 -44.63 -21.46
N GLU A 121 4.51 -45.84 -21.89
CA GLU A 121 3.39 -46.67 -21.46
C GLU A 121 3.12 -46.47 -19.96
N GLY A 122 2.00 -45.82 -19.64
CA GLY A 122 1.59 -45.61 -18.28
C GLY A 122 1.35 -46.95 -17.62
N GLU A 123 2.19 -47.30 -16.63
CA GLU A 123 1.88 -48.36 -15.68
C GLU A 123 0.50 -48.04 -15.06
N PRO A 124 -0.54 -48.88 -15.24
CA PRO A 124 -1.91 -48.60 -14.82
C PRO A 124 -2.07 -48.46 -13.29
N ASN A 125 -0.98 -48.61 -12.52
CA ASN A 125 -0.93 -48.55 -11.07
C ASN A 125 -0.03 -47.43 -10.51
N ALA A 126 0.32 -46.40 -11.29
CA ALA A 126 1.03 -45.23 -10.77
C ALA A 126 0.16 -44.47 -9.75
N ARG A 127 0.35 -44.81 -8.47
CA ARG A 127 -0.35 -44.19 -7.34
C ARG A 127 0.42 -42.94 -6.93
N TYR A 128 -0.04 -41.77 -7.37
CA TYR A 128 0.48 -40.50 -6.87
C TYR A 128 0.35 -40.46 -5.34
N GLY A 129 1.46 -40.19 -4.65
CA GLY A 129 1.51 -40.11 -3.20
C GLY A 129 0.52 -39.07 -2.68
N ARG A 130 -0.16 -39.36 -1.57
CA ARG A 130 -1.02 -38.36 -0.92
C ARG A 130 -0.16 -37.16 -0.52
N LEU A 131 -0.58 -35.97 -0.95
CA LEU A 131 -0.08 -34.71 -0.43
C LEU A 131 -0.24 -34.72 1.09
N ARG A 132 0.87 -34.52 1.79
CA ARG A 132 0.92 -34.45 3.26
C ARG A 132 0.54 -33.06 3.74
#